data_AF-A0A358ID32-F1
#
_entry.id   AF-A0A358ID32-F1
#
_cell.length_a   1.000
_cell.length_b   1.000
_cell.length_c   1.000
_cell.angle_alpha   90.00
_cell.angle_beta   90.00
_cell.angle_gamma   90.00
#
_symmetry.space_group_name_H-M   'P 1'
#
loop_
_entity.id
_entity.type
_entity.pdbx_description
1 polymer ?
#
loop_
_entity_poly.entity_id
_entity_poly.type
_entity_poly.pdbx_seq_one_letter_code
_entity_poly.pdbx_strand_id
1 'polypeptide(L)'
;SAVASIGGETEARERLRAFLHGGLSQYADDRNHPDLSGTSALSSALHYGHISVHEVFQSLTEAEGWTPLRIAPPNDGRRRGWWSMSNSTEAFIDQLVTWRELGHGYCHYEEDYQSYESLPAWALETLEYHSTDRRPWLYSHEEFEGAATHDWIWNAAQRQLVEEGMLHNYLRMLWGKKILEWSAHPREALDTMIELNNRYALDGRDPNSWSGIMWVMGRFDRGWPERPVFGKVRSMSSESTRRKVKLTDYLSRWGEQAKLL
;
A
#
# COMPACT_ATOMS: atom_id res chain seq x y z
N SER A 1 14.96 6.74 -16.91
CA SER A 1 14.86 8.22 -16.80
C SER A 1 13.77 8.49 -15.81
N ALA A 2 14.07 9.00 -14.61
CA ALA A 2 13.03 9.28 -13.62
C ALA A 2 12.00 10.24 -14.25
N VAL A 3 10.71 9.91 -14.17
CA VAL A 3 9.65 10.80 -14.62
C VAL A 3 9.66 12.00 -13.69
N ALA A 4 9.88 13.20 -14.23
CA ALA A 4 9.81 14.42 -13.44
C ALA A 4 8.36 14.63 -12.98
N SER A 5 8.04 14.24 -11.74
CA SER A 5 6.79 14.63 -11.10
C SER A 5 6.98 16.02 -10.49
N ILE A 6 6.15 16.99 -10.90
CA ILE A 6 6.14 18.30 -10.28
C ILE A 6 5.55 18.15 -8.86
N GLY A 7 6.15 18.83 -7.88
CA GLY A 7 5.65 18.92 -6.51
C GLY A 7 4.95 20.25 -6.24
N GLY A 8 4.49 20.46 -5.01
CA GLY A 8 3.90 21.72 -4.56
C GLY A 8 2.37 21.75 -4.57
N GLU A 9 1.84 22.79 -3.95
CA GLU A 9 0.41 22.98 -3.67
C GLU A 9 -0.45 23.05 -4.93
N THR A 10 -0.02 23.81 -5.93
CA THR A 10 -0.75 23.96 -7.20
C THR A 10 -0.95 22.61 -7.88
N GLU A 11 0.11 21.83 -8.02
CA GLU A 11 0.07 20.51 -8.64
C GLU A 11 -0.78 19.52 -7.81
N ALA A 12 -0.67 19.56 -6.49
CA ALA A 12 -1.50 18.74 -5.60
C ALA A 12 -3.01 19.02 -5.78
N ARG A 13 -3.39 20.30 -5.90
CA ARG A 13 -4.78 20.71 -6.16
C ARG A 13 -5.27 20.32 -7.55
N GLU A 14 -4.42 20.43 -8.57
CA GLU A 14 -4.76 19.96 -9.92
C GLU A 14 -5.01 18.45 -9.95
N ARG A 15 -4.17 17.65 -9.26
CA ARG A 15 -4.39 16.20 -9.10
C ARG A 15 -5.69 15.89 -8.39
N LEU A 16 -5.99 16.59 -7.28
CA LEU A 16 -7.25 16.43 -6.57
C LEU A 16 -8.44 16.76 -7.50
N ARG A 17 -8.38 17.88 -8.22
CA ARG A 17 -9.44 18.28 -9.16
C ARG A 17 -9.65 17.24 -10.26
N ALA A 18 -8.57 16.74 -10.87
CA ALA A 18 -8.64 15.69 -11.89
C ALA A 18 -9.24 14.40 -11.34
N PHE A 19 -8.88 14.04 -10.09
CA PHE A 19 -9.47 12.89 -9.41
C PHE A 19 -10.97 13.08 -9.18
N LEU A 20 -11.42 14.23 -8.66
CA LEU A 20 -12.84 14.51 -8.40
C LEU A 20 -13.69 14.50 -9.68
N HIS A 21 -13.19 15.02 -10.80
CA HIS A 21 -13.95 15.10 -12.07
C HIS A 21 -13.92 13.83 -12.93
N GLY A 22 -13.19 12.79 -12.53
CA GLY A 22 -13.11 11.55 -13.31
C GLY A 22 -12.78 10.34 -12.47
N GLY A 23 -11.58 10.32 -11.88
CA GLY A 23 -11.05 9.15 -11.18
C GLY A 23 -11.87 8.68 -9.98
N LEU A 24 -12.52 9.59 -9.25
CA LEU A 24 -13.30 9.26 -8.06
C LEU A 24 -14.47 8.33 -8.39
N SER A 25 -15.17 8.54 -9.50
CA SER A 25 -16.35 7.74 -9.87
C SER A 25 -16.02 6.24 -10.00
N GLN A 26 -14.83 5.92 -10.51
CA GLN A 26 -14.36 4.55 -10.75
C GLN A 26 -13.48 4.01 -9.62
N TYR A 27 -13.17 4.82 -8.61
CA TYR A 27 -12.20 4.48 -7.56
C TYR A 27 -12.48 3.15 -6.86
N ALA A 28 -13.75 2.84 -6.54
CA ALA A 28 -14.09 1.59 -5.86
C ALA A 28 -13.70 0.34 -6.66
N ASP A 29 -13.82 0.42 -7.98
CA ASP A 29 -13.60 -0.69 -8.89
C ASP A 29 -12.13 -0.72 -9.37
N ASP A 30 -11.54 0.44 -9.65
CA ASP A 30 -10.26 0.55 -10.33
C ASP A 30 -9.04 0.62 -9.41
N ARG A 31 -9.19 1.02 -8.13
CA ARG A 31 -8.05 1.29 -7.21
C ARG A 31 -7.09 0.11 -6.98
N ASN A 32 -7.50 -1.10 -7.31
CA ASN A 32 -6.69 -2.31 -7.17
C ASN A 32 -6.04 -2.76 -8.48
N HIS A 33 -6.32 -2.11 -9.62
CA HIS A 33 -5.86 -2.50 -10.94
C HIS A 33 -4.63 -1.69 -11.38
N PRO A 34 -3.42 -2.29 -11.40
CA PRO A 34 -2.19 -1.52 -11.69
C PRO A 34 -2.08 -0.97 -13.12
N ASP A 35 -2.82 -1.53 -14.08
CA ASP A 35 -2.92 -1.01 -15.45
C ASP A 35 -3.79 0.26 -15.54
N LEU A 36 -4.61 0.54 -14.53
CA LEU A 36 -5.55 1.66 -14.54
C LEU A 36 -5.04 2.81 -13.67
N SER A 37 -5.28 4.04 -14.13
CA SER A 37 -5.06 5.26 -13.31
C SER A 37 -6.23 5.47 -12.33
N GLY A 38 -6.52 4.46 -11.52
CA GLY A 38 -7.69 4.39 -10.64
C GLY A 38 -7.51 4.97 -9.25
N THR A 39 -6.39 5.65 -8.96
CA THR A 39 -6.08 6.23 -7.64
C THR A 39 -5.91 7.74 -7.73
N SER A 40 -5.96 8.43 -6.59
CA SER A 40 -5.81 9.89 -6.55
C SER A 40 -4.39 10.38 -6.80
N ALA A 41 -3.38 9.52 -6.66
CA ALA A 41 -1.95 9.88 -6.72
C ALA A 41 -1.56 11.06 -5.77
N LEU A 42 -2.27 11.20 -4.65
CA LEU A 42 -2.07 12.28 -3.67
C LEU A 42 -1.12 11.91 -2.52
N SER A 43 -0.64 10.67 -2.41
CA SER A 43 0.11 10.22 -1.23
C SER A 43 1.37 11.04 -0.95
N SER A 44 2.18 11.33 -1.97
CA SER A 44 3.37 12.17 -1.81
C SER A 44 3.02 13.63 -1.50
N ALA A 45 1.94 14.16 -2.09
CA ALA A 45 1.46 15.51 -1.78
C ALA A 45 0.97 15.63 -0.33
N LEU A 46 0.27 14.62 0.18
CA LEU A 46 -0.17 14.55 1.57
C LEU A 46 1.02 14.38 2.53
N HIS A 47 1.99 13.54 2.17
CA HIS A 47 3.20 13.32 2.97
C HIS A 47 3.99 14.62 3.19
N TYR A 48 4.22 15.39 2.12
CA TYR A 48 4.94 16.67 2.19
C TYR A 48 4.07 17.87 2.61
N GLY A 49 2.79 17.66 2.91
CA GLY A 49 1.89 18.75 3.30
C GLY A 49 1.60 19.76 2.20
N HIS A 50 1.78 19.39 0.92
CA HIS A 50 1.40 20.22 -0.22
C HIS A 50 -0.12 20.41 -0.34
N ILE A 51 -0.90 19.50 0.25
CA ILE A 51 -2.35 19.62 0.38
C ILE A 51 -2.79 19.10 1.74
N SER A 52 -3.76 19.78 2.35
CA SER A 52 -4.32 19.37 3.63
C SER A 52 -5.28 18.19 3.45
N VAL A 53 -5.22 17.19 4.33
CA VAL A 53 -6.22 16.11 4.37
C VAL A 53 -7.64 16.65 4.59
N HIS A 54 -7.78 17.76 5.33
CA HIS A 54 -9.07 18.42 5.54
C HIS A 54 -9.58 19.08 4.26
N GLU A 55 -8.68 19.65 3.43
CA GLU A 55 -9.04 20.20 2.12
C GLU A 55 -9.53 19.10 1.18
N VAL A 56 -8.85 17.94 1.16
CA VAL A 56 -9.28 16.77 0.39
C VAL A 56 -10.66 16.31 0.85
N PHE A 57 -10.86 16.13 2.16
CA PHE A 57 -12.15 15.72 2.72
C PHE A 57 -13.26 16.72 2.37
N GLN A 58 -13.03 18.01 2.59
CA GLN A 58 -13.99 19.06 2.25
C GLN A 58 -14.39 19.01 0.77
N SER A 59 -13.41 18.89 -0.13
CA SER A 59 -13.66 18.83 -1.57
C SER A 59 -14.52 17.61 -1.96
N LEU A 60 -14.33 16.46 -1.30
CA LEU A 60 -15.19 15.29 -1.49
C LEU A 60 -16.62 15.56 -1.01
N THR A 61 -16.77 16.17 0.17
CA THR A 61 -18.10 16.47 0.72
C THR A 61 -18.86 17.46 -0.14
N GLU A 62 -18.18 18.46 -0.69
CA GLU A 62 -18.76 19.43 -1.61
C GLU A 62 -19.18 18.74 -2.92
N ALA A 63 -18.33 17.88 -3.48
CA ALA A 63 -18.64 17.14 -4.71
C ALA A 63 -19.86 16.20 -4.55
N GLU A 64 -20.06 15.62 -3.37
CA GLU A 64 -21.21 14.73 -3.06
C GLU A 64 -22.45 15.48 -2.55
N GLY A 65 -22.39 16.82 -2.42
CA GLY A 65 -23.45 17.61 -1.78
C GLY A 65 -23.77 17.12 -0.36
N TRP A 66 -22.73 16.70 0.36
CA TRP A 66 -22.85 16.03 1.64
C TRP A 66 -22.82 17.04 2.80
N THR A 67 -23.58 16.74 3.85
CA THR A 67 -23.51 17.43 5.14
C THR A 67 -23.56 16.40 6.27
N PRO A 68 -23.09 16.72 7.49
CA PRO A 68 -23.15 15.81 8.64
C PRO A 68 -24.55 15.28 8.97
N LEU A 69 -25.62 15.95 8.53
CA LEU A 69 -27.00 15.49 8.69
C LEU A 69 -27.33 14.22 7.90
N ARG A 70 -26.48 13.82 6.95
CA ARG A 70 -26.65 12.60 6.14
C ARG A 70 -26.03 11.35 6.77
N ILE A 71 -25.36 11.47 7.93
CA ILE A 71 -24.80 10.32 8.63
C ILE A 71 -25.91 9.33 8.98
N ALA A 72 -25.74 8.08 8.56
CA ALA A 72 -26.69 7.02 8.86
C ALA A 72 -26.26 6.24 10.11
N PRO A 73 -27.05 6.22 11.20
CA PRO A 73 -26.79 5.35 12.34
C PRO A 73 -27.04 3.86 11.98
N PRO A 74 -26.51 2.90 12.78
CA PRO A 74 -25.68 3.10 13.97
C PRO A 74 -24.21 3.39 13.64
N ASN A 75 -23.45 3.84 14.64
CA ASN A 75 -22.00 4.00 14.58
C ASN A 75 -21.31 2.65 14.86
N ASP A 76 -21.46 1.71 13.94
CA ASP A 76 -21.03 0.31 14.08
C ASP A 76 -19.71 -0.02 13.35
N GLY A 77 -19.05 0.99 12.77
CA GLY A 77 -17.80 0.81 12.03
C GLY A 77 -17.98 0.13 10.68
N ARG A 78 -19.19 0.08 10.12
CA ARG A 78 -19.42 -0.42 8.75
C ARG A 78 -18.65 0.40 7.73
N ARG A 79 -18.08 -0.30 6.74
CA ARG A 79 -17.28 0.31 5.66
C ARG A 79 -18.11 1.07 4.63
N ARG A 80 -19.43 0.86 4.60
CA ARG A 80 -20.33 1.46 3.61
C ARG A 80 -21.66 1.85 4.22
N GLY A 81 -22.26 2.89 3.66
CA GLY A 81 -23.57 3.43 4.02
C GLY A 81 -23.58 4.31 5.25
N TRP A 82 -22.47 4.45 5.99
CA TRP A 82 -22.42 5.33 7.17
C TRP A 82 -22.36 6.81 6.79
N TRP A 83 -21.57 7.15 5.76
CA TRP A 83 -21.49 8.51 5.25
C TRP A 83 -22.69 8.85 4.36
N SER A 84 -23.36 7.86 3.77
CA SER A 84 -24.45 8.04 2.81
C SER A 84 -24.02 8.84 1.57
N MET A 85 -22.77 8.61 1.14
CA MET A 85 -22.19 9.11 -0.12
C MET A 85 -22.14 8.00 -1.17
N SER A 86 -21.67 8.30 -2.38
CA SER A 86 -21.42 7.27 -3.38
C SER A 86 -20.44 6.19 -2.89
N ASN A 87 -20.58 4.98 -3.44
CA ASN A 87 -19.73 3.84 -3.08
C ASN A 87 -18.22 4.15 -3.26
N SER A 88 -17.87 4.85 -4.34
CA SER A 88 -16.48 5.19 -4.62
C SER A 88 -15.94 6.26 -3.69
N THR A 89 -16.76 7.23 -3.29
CA THR A 89 -16.37 8.21 -2.28
C THR A 89 -16.20 7.60 -0.90
N GLU A 90 -17.11 6.74 -0.45
CA GLU A 90 -16.94 6.04 0.83
C GLU A 90 -15.72 5.12 0.82
N ALA A 91 -15.45 4.44 -0.30
CA ALA A 91 -14.24 3.63 -0.45
C ALA A 91 -12.96 4.49 -0.38
N PHE A 92 -12.98 5.72 -0.91
CA PHE A 92 -11.85 6.65 -0.82
C PHE A 92 -11.70 7.22 0.59
N ILE A 93 -12.80 7.60 1.25
CA ILE A 93 -12.82 8.09 2.64
C ILE A 93 -12.31 7.01 3.61
N ASP A 94 -12.64 5.74 3.40
CA ASP A 94 -12.07 4.63 4.19
C ASP A 94 -10.53 4.66 4.14
N GLN A 95 -9.93 4.92 2.98
CA GLN A 95 -8.47 5.05 2.88
C GLN A 95 -7.95 6.36 3.46
N LEU A 96 -8.61 7.49 3.16
CA LEU A 96 -8.18 8.84 3.55
C LEU A 96 -8.32 9.11 5.06
N VAL A 97 -9.35 8.56 5.70
CA VAL A 97 -9.69 8.81 7.10
C VAL A 97 -9.44 7.58 7.94
N THR A 98 -9.97 6.40 7.59
CA THR A 98 -9.82 5.23 8.47
C THR A 98 -8.39 4.70 8.44
N TRP A 99 -7.87 4.31 7.28
CA TRP A 99 -6.53 3.71 7.20
C TRP A 99 -5.41 4.71 7.47
N ARG A 100 -5.53 5.93 6.94
CA ARG A 100 -4.55 6.98 7.19
C ARG A 100 -4.46 7.32 8.68
N GLU A 101 -5.58 7.70 9.29
CA GLU A 101 -5.57 8.15 10.68
C GLU A 101 -5.31 7.00 11.65
N LEU A 102 -5.63 5.75 11.30
CA LEU A 102 -5.21 4.58 12.07
C LEU A 102 -3.69 4.51 12.18
N GLY A 103 -2.97 4.75 11.08
CA GLY A 103 -1.51 4.74 11.08
C GLY A 103 -0.90 5.88 11.88
N HIS A 104 -1.42 7.11 11.70
CA HIS A 104 -0.99 8.27 12.48
C HIS A 104 -1.29 8.10 13.98
N GLY A 105 -2.50 7.64 14.32
CA GLY A 105 -2.92 7.40 15.69
C GLY A 105 -2.06 6.32 16.36
N TYR A 106 -1.78 5.22 15.67
CA TYR A 106 -0.92 4.17 16.21
C TYR A 106 0.50 4.68 16.51
N CYS A 107 1.14 5.36 15.55
CA CYS A 107 2.49 5.90 15.75
C CYS A 107 2.56 7.03 16.79
N HIS A 108 1.42 7.64 17.14
CA HIS A 108 1.34 8.61 18.24
C HIS A 108 1.34 7.94 19.62
N TYR A 109 0.69 6.79 19.76
CA TYR A 109 0.53 6.11 21.05
C TYR A 109 1.58 5.02 21.32
N GLU A 110 2.08 4.37 20.28
CA GLU A 110 3.12 3.35 20.38
C GLU A 110 4.47 4.00 20.09
N GLU A 111 5.37 4.10 21.07
CA GLU A 111 6.69 4.73 20.86
C GLU A 111 7.58 3.89 19.94
N ASP A 112 7.56 2.57 20.10
CA ASP A 112 8.39 1.61 19.37
C ASP A 112 7.70 1.06 18.12
N TYR A 113 6.83 1.84 17.48
CA TYR A 113 5.97 1.42 16.36
C TYR A 113 6.73 0.86 15.14
N GLN A 114 8.03 1.13 15.04
CA GLN A 114 8.94 0.68 13.99
C GLN A 114 9.59 -0.68 14.30
N SER A 115 9.61 -1.08 15.58
CA SER A 115 10.25 -2.33 16.02
C SER A 115 9.42 -3.54 15.62
N TYR A 116 10.09 -4.65 15.31
CA TYR A 116 9.41 -5.91 15.05
C TYR A 116 8.53 -6.35 16.24
N GLU A 117 8.99 -6.07 17.47
CA GLU A 117 8.32 -6.35 18.73
C GLU A 117 6.95 -5.66 18.88
N SER A 118 6.73 -4.55 18.17
CA SER A 118 5.44 -3.85 18.16
C SER A 118 4.38 -4.53 17.29
N LEU A 119 4.65 -5.70 16.72
CA LEU A 119 3.64 -6.54 16.09
C LEU A 119 2.71 -7.18 17.14
N PRO A 120 1.45 -7.48 16.79
CA PRO A 120 0.56 -8.15 17.72
C PRO A 120 1.09 -9.56 18.07
N ALA A 121 0.88 -9.99 19.32
CA ALA A 121 1.44 -11.24 19.86
C ALA A 121 1.19 -12.47 18.95
N TRP A 122 -0.02 -12.59 18.38
CA TRP A 122 -0.35 -13.70 17.47
C TRP A 122 0.53 -13.74 16.21
N ALA A 123 0.94 -12.58 15.71
CA ALA A 123 1.79 -12.46 14.54
C ALA A 123 3.24 -12.78 14.88
N LEU A 124 3.74 -12.29 16.01
CA LEU A 124 5.07 -12.65 16.52
C LEU A 124 5.20 -14.16 16.71
N GLU A 125 4.26 -14.77 17.43
CA GLU A 125 4.27 -16.21 17.70
C GLU A 125 4.32 -17.04 16.42
N THR A 126 3.48 -16.73 15.42
CA THR A 126 3.42 -17.50 14.19
C THR A 126 4.64 -17.27 13.29
N LEU A 127 5.16 -16.03 13.22
CA LEU A 127 6.34 -15.72 12.42
C LEU A 127 7.62 -16.34 13.01
N GLU A 128 7.76 -16.31 14.34
CA GLU A 128 8.90 -16.93 15.03
C GLU A 128 8.84 -18.46 14.95
N TYR A 129 7.65 -19.05 15.08
CA TYR A 129 7.49 -20.50 14.92
C TYR A 129 7.92 -20.98 13.53
N HIS A 130 7.61 -20.21 12.48
CA HIS A 130 7.96 -20.51 11.10
C HIS A 130 9.32 -19.91 10.64
N SER A 131 10.10 -19.33 11.56
CA SER A 131 11.40 -18.71 11.24
C SER A 131 12.48 -19.71 10.79
N THR A 132 12.26 -21.01 11.02
CA THR A 132 13.18 -22.09 10.63
C THR A 132 12.68 -22.91 9.44
N ASP A 133 11.51 -22.57 8.90
CA ASP A 133 11.00 -23.20 7.69
C ASP A 133 11.99 -23.04 6.53
N ARG A 134 12.04 -24.02 5.63
CA ARG A 134 12.86 -23.92 4.42
C ARG A 134 12.26 -22.87 3.47
N ARG A 135 13.09 -21.90 3.06
CA ARG A 135 12.70 -20.86 2.09
C ARG A 135 12.98 -21.39 0.68
N PRO A 136 12.02 -21.31 -0.26
CA PRO A 136 12.27 -21.70 -1.65
C PRO A 136 13.35 -20.85 -2.33
N TRP A 137 13.39 -19.56 -1.97
CA TRP A 137 14.34 -18.57 -2.47
C TRP A 137 14.82 -17.70 -1.30
N LEU A 138 16.07 -17.27 -1.36
CA LEU A 138 16.64 -16.29 -0.45
C LEU A 138 17.34 -15.24 -1.30
N TYR A 139 17.03 -13.97 -1.04
CA TYR A 139 17.64 -12.84 -1.74
C TYR A 139 18.36 -11.92 -0.76
N SER A 140 19.49 -11.37 -1.18
CA SER A 140 20.15 -10.29 -0.45
C SER A 140 19.38 -8.98 -0.61
N HIS A 141 19.71 -8.01 0.24
CA HIS A 141 19.17 -6.65 0.12
C HIS A 141 19.45 -6.06 -1.28
N GLU A 142 20.66 -6.25 -1.80
CA GLU A 142 21.07 -5.75 -3.12
C GLU A 142 20.31 -6.42 -4.27
N GLU A 143 20.01 -7.73 -4.15
CA GLU A 143 19.19 -8.44 -5.13
C GLU A 143 17.74 -7.94 -5.13
N PHE A 144 17.18 -7.66 -3.95
CA PHE A 144 15.90 -6.98 -3.85
C PHE A 144 15.96 -5.56 -4.43
N GLU A 145 16.92 -4.74 -4.02
CA GLU A 145 17.08 -3.35 -4.47
C GLU A 145 17.17 -3.26 -6.00
N GLY A 146 18.01 -4.12 -6.60
CA GLY A 146 18.26 -4.20 -8.03
C GLY A 146 17.18 -4.90 -8.85
N ALA A 147 16.05 -5.28 -8.25
CA ALA A 147 14.97 -6.01 -8.92
C ALA A 147 15.46 -7.31 -9.60
N ALA A 148 16.31 -8.07 -8.91
CA ALA A 148 17.02 -9.24 -9.42
C ALA A 148 16.47 -10.57 -8.86
N THR A 149 15.14 -10.66 -8.66
CA THR A 149 14.50 -11.90 -8.22
C THR A 149 14.07 -12.77 -9.39
N HIS A 150 13.65 -14.01 -9.12
CA HIS A 150 13.03 -14.89 -10.10
C HIS A 150 11.63 -14.39 -10.55
N ASP A 151 10.99 -13.54 -9.75
CA ASP A 151 9.61 -13.10 -9.96
C ASP A 151 9.56 -11.77 -10.71
N TRP A 152 9.26 -11.87 -12.00
CA TRP A 152 9.15 -10.74 -12.91
C TRP A 152 8.06 -9.72 -12.54
N ILE A 153 6.98 -10.11 -11.85
CA ILE A 153 5.96 -9.15 -11.36
C ILE A 153 6.52 -8.37 -10.18
N TRP A 154 7.23 -9.06 -9.28
CA TRP A 154 7.91 -8.41 -8.15
C TRP A 154 9.01 -7.46 -8.64
N ASN A 155 9.82 -7.89 -9.60
CA ASN A 155 10.87 -7.05 -10.19
C ASN A 155 10.27 -5.79 -10.86
N ALA A 156 9.14 -5.91 -11.55
CA ALA A 156 8.44 -4.76 -12.12
C ALA A 156 7.95 -3.77 -11.05
N ALA A 157 7.39 -4.29 -9.94
CA ALA A 157 7.03 -3.50 -8.77
C ALA A 157 8.22 -2.73 -8.18
N GLN A 158 9.33 -3.41 -7.98
CA GLN A 158 10.55 -2.78 -7.48
C GLN A 158 11.09 -1.70 -8.42
N ARG A 159 11.09 -1.93 -9.74
CA ARG A 159 11.53 -0.93 -10.72
C ARG A 159 10.63 0.29 -10.73
N GLN A 160 9.30 0.12 -10.65
CA GLN A 160 8.39 1.26 -10.52
C GLN A 160 8.76 2.10 -9.28
N LEU A 161 8.97 1.46 -8.13
CA LEU A 161 9.34 2.15 -6.91
C LEU A 161 10.65 2.94 -7.08
N VAL A 162 11.68 2.33 -7.66
CA VAL A 162 12.99 2.98 -7.87
C VAL A 162 12.93 4.11 -8.90
N GLU A 163 12.18 3.94 -9.99
CA GLU A 163 12.18 4.90 -11.11
C GLU A 163 11.18 6.04 -10.95
N GLU A 164 10.04 5.81 -10.28
CA GLU A 164 8.99 6.83 -10.08
C GLU A 164 8.87 7.31 -8.63
N GLY A 165 9.47 6.61 -7.67
CA GLY A 165 9.28 6.88 -6.25
C GLY A 165 7.84 6.61 -5.77
N MET A 166 7.09 5.81 -6.52
CA MET A 166 5.71 5.41 -6.21
C MET A 166 5.56 3.91 -6.45
N LEU A 167 4.81 3.25 -5.58
CA LEU A 167 4.42 1.86 -5.77
C LEU A 167 2.92 1.71 -5.65
N HIS A 168 2.28 1.18 -6.69
CA HIS A 168 0.83 0.96 -6.68
C HIS A 168 0.42 0.11 -5.46
N ASN A 169 -0.58 0.57 -4.69
CA ASN A 169 -0.88 0.01 -3.35
C ASN A 169 -1.12 -1.51 -3.35
N TYR A 170 -1.84 -2.03 -4.35
CA TYR A 170 -2.04 -3.49 -4.47
C TYR A 170 -0.71 -4.25 -4.62
N LEU A 171 0.22 -3.69 -5.39
CA LEU A 171 1.54 -4.27 -5.62
C LEU A 171 2.47 -4.01 -4.44
N ARG A 172 2.30 -2.93 -3.67
CA ARG A 172 3.02 -2.68 -2.41
C ARG A 172 2.77 -3.79 -1.38
N MET A 173 1.53 -4.26 -1.28
CA MET A 173 1.20 -5.42 -0.45
C MET A 173 1.90 -6.69 -0.96
N LEU A 174 1.80 -7.01 -2.26
CA LEU A 174 2.47 -8.17 -2.84
C LEU A 174 3.99 -8.10 -2.62
N TRP A 175 4.57 -6.94 -2.89
CA TRP A 175 5.99 -6.63 -2.79
C TRP A 175 6.53 -6.96 -1.40
N GLY A 176 5.87 -6.45 -0.34
CA GLY A 176 6.28 -6.72 1.02
C GLY A 176 6.08 -8.19 1.42
N LYS A 177 4.97 -8.82 1.01
CA LYS A 177 4.72 -10.24 1.33
C LYS A 177 5.77 -11.14 0.68
N LYS A 178 6.29 -10.78 -0.49
CA LYS A 178 7.37 -11.51 -1.15
C LYS A 178 8.73 -11.29 -0.51
N ILE A 179 9.03 -10.08 -0.03
CA ILE A 179 10.25 -9.86 0.78
C ILE A 179 10.21 -10.76 2.02
N LEU A 180 9.06 -10.83 2.73
CA LEU A 180 8.88 -11.74 3.86
C LEU A 180 9.09 -13.22 3.48
N GLU A 181 8.56 -13.65 2.34
CA GLU A 181 8.69 -15.04 1.87
C GLU A 181 10.13 -15.42 1.50
N TRP A 182 10.93 -14.47 1.02
CA TRP A 182 12.26 -14.70 0.45
C TRP A 182 13.41 -14.12 1.30
N SER A 183 13.16 -13.85 2.58
CA SER A 183 14.18 -13.45 3.56
C SER A 183 14.46 -14.60 4.54
N ALA A 184 15.67 -14.63 5.11
CA ALA A 184 16.07 -15.68 6.04
C ALA A 184 15.40 -15.58 7.42
N HIS A 185 14.91 -14.38 7.77
CA HIS A 185 14.16 -14.14 8.99
C HIS A 185 13.12 -13.02 8.78
N PRO A 186 11.96 -13.05 9.47
CA PRO A 186 11.00 -11.94 9.44
C PRO A 186 11.62 -10.58 9.80
N ARG A 187 12.60 -10.55 10.71
CA ARG A 187 13.32 -9.31 11.06
C ARG A 187 14.13 -8.74 9.89
N GLU A 188 14.87 -9.58 9.18
CA GLU A 188 15.60 -9.16 7.98
C GLU A 188 14.65 -8.68 6.86
N ALA A 189 13.49 -9.32 6.74
CA ALA A 189 12.45 -8.86 5.82
C ALA A 189 11.94 -7.47 6.19
N LEU A 190 11.74 -7.20 7.50
CA LEU A 190 11.31 -5.90 7.99
C LEU A 190 12.34 -4.82 7.65
N ASP A 191 13.61 -5.07 7.97
CA ASP A 191 14.71 -4.15 7.69
C ASP A 191 14.81 -3.84 6.19
N THR A 192 14.71 -4.86 5.34
CA THR A 192 14.72 -4.70 3.88
C THR A 192 13.53 -3.87 3.39
N MET A 193 12.32 -4.15 3.90
CA MET A 193 11.13 -3.38 3.52
C MET A 193 11.25 -1.91 3.92
N ILE A 194 11.74 -1.63 5.14
CA ILE A 194 11.92 -0.28 5.66
C ILE A 194 12.93 0.48 4.82
N GLU A 195 14.10 -0.09 4.57
CA GLU A 195 15.17 0.56 3.83
C GLU A 195 14.73 0.91 2.41
N LEU A 196 14.21 -0.07 1.65
CA LEU A 196 13.77 0.17 0.27
C LEU A 196 12.63 1.18 0.20
N ASN A 197 11.65 1.07 1.11
CA ASN A 197 10.52 1.98 1.13
C ASN A 197 10.97 3.41 1.47
N ASN A 198 11.77 3.59 2.51
CA ASN A 198 12.21 4.90 2.95
C ASN A 198 13.17 5.52 1.94
N ARG A 199 14.01 4.73 1.28
CA ARG A 199 14.96 5.23 0.28
C ARG A 199 14.27 5.74 -0.97
N TYR A 200 13.30 5.00 -1.50
CA TYR A 200 12.75 5.26 -2.82
C TYR A 200 11.35 5.87 -2.82
N ALA A 201 10.46 5.52 -1.88
CA ALA A 201 9.10 6.04 -1.91
C ALA A 201 9.06 7.53 -1.54
N LEU A 202 8.42 8.34 -2.39
CA LEU A 202 8.14 9.76 -2.13
C LEU A 202 7.13 9.93 -0.98
N ASP A 203 6.35 8.90 -0.67
CA ASP A 203 5.47 8.82 0.50
C ASP A 203 6.04 7.93 1.64
N GLY A 204 7.34 7.62 1.56
CA GLY A 204 8.09 6.87 2.58
C GLY A 204 8.34 7.67 3.86
N ARG A 205 8.90 7.04 4.90
CA ARG A 205 9.18 7.67 6.21
C ARG A 205 7.94 8.33 6.84
N ASP A 206 6.81 7.67 6.69
CA ASP A 206 5.49 8.19 7.02
C ASP A 206 4.74 7.18 7.91
N PRO A 207 3.90 7.60 8.88
CA PRO A 207 3.08 6.68 9.68
C PRO A 207 2.27 5.67 8.84
N ASN A 208 1.85 6.06 7.65
CA ASN A 208 1.15 5.17 6.71
C ASN A 208 2.08 4.13 6.10
N SER A 209 3.32 4.52 5.78
CA SER A 209 4.37 3.60 5.32
C SER A 209 4.68 2.55 6.38
N TRP A 210 4.86 2.96 7.64
CA TRP A 210 5.09 2.03 8.77
C TRP A 210 3.93 1.08 8.97
N SER A 211 2.71 1.60 8.95
CA SER A 211 1.49 0.79 9.09
C SER A 211 1.34 -0.20 7.94
N GLY A 212 1.63 0.21 6.70
CA GLY A 212 1.60 -0.65 5.53
C GLY A 212 2.64 -1.77 5.58
N ILE A 213 3.89 -1.46 5.96
CA ILE A 213 4.95 -2.44 6.14
C ILE A 213 4.59 -3.42 7.27
N MET A 214 4.14 -2.93 8.41
CA MET A 214 3.80 -3.80 9.54
C MET A 214 2.52 -4.61 9.29
N TRP A 215 1.62 -4.14 8.43
CA TRP A 215 0.48 -4.93 7.94
C TRP A 215 0.93 -6.13 7.09
N VAL A 216 2.07 -6.03 6.38
CA VAL A 216 2.70 -7.18 5.73
C VAL A 216 2.98 -8.30 6.74
N MET A 217 3.23 -7.96 8.00
CA MET A 217 3.56 -8.90 9.07
C MET A 217 2.40 -9.18 10.04
N GLY A 218 1.21 -8.60 9.82
CA GLY A 218 0.00 -8.91 10.59
C GLY A 218 -0.58 -7.77 11.43
N ARG A 219 0.06 -6.59 11.48
CA ARG A 219 -0.55 -5.41 12.13
C ARG A 219 -1.87 -5.05 11.42
N PHE A 220 -2.92 -4.79 12.22
CA PHE A 220 -4.27 -4.45 11.73
C PHE A 220 -4.92 -5.48 10.80
N ASP A 221 -4.40 -6.71 10.75
CA ASP A 221 -5.04 -7.85 10.10
C ASP A 221 -5.43 -8.90 11.14
N ARG A 222 -6.12 -9.93 10.68
CA ARG A 222 -6.44 -11.13 11.46
C ARG A 222 -5.57 -12.30 10.99
N GLY A 223 -5.56 -13.38 11.77
CA GLY A 223 -4.98 -14.65 11.35
C GLY A 223 -5.68 -15.26 10.13
N TRP A 224 -4.89 -15.87 9.25
CA TRP A 224 -5.29 -16.61 8.05
C TRP A 224 -4.93 -18.09 8.20
N PRO A 225 -5.44 -18.99 7.33
CA PRO A 225 -5.02 -20.39 7.32
C PRO A 225 -3.50 -20.52 7.25
N GLU A 226 -2.94 -21.33 8.14
CA GLU A 226 -1.51 -21.47 8.36
C GLU A 226 -0.79 -22.05 7.14
N ARG A 227 0.39 -21.49 6.81
CA ARG A 227 1.22 -21.89 5.68
C ARG A 227 2.70 -21.85 6.07
N PRO A 228 3.56 -22.67 5.43
CA PRO A 228 5.00 -22.53 5.61
C PRO A 228 5.48 -21.10 5.36
N VAL A 229 6.50 -20.68 6.10
CA VAL A 229 7.11 -19.33 6.12
C VAL A 229 6.19 -18.24 6.68
N PHE A 230 4.97 -18.11 6.17
CA PHE A 230 4.04 -17.05 6.60
C PHE A 230 3.36 -17.33 7.94
N GLY A 231 3.26 -18.60 8.32
CA GLY A 231 2.37 -19.03 9.39
C GLY A 231 0.94 -18.56 9.11
N LYS A 232 0.36 -17.85 10.07
CA LYS A 232 -1.01 -17.30 10.00
C LYS A 232 -1.07 -15.88 9.42
N VAL A 233 0.05 -15.30 9.01
CA VAL A 233 0.04 -14.02 8.27
C VAL A 233 -0.55 -14.25 6.89
N ARG A 234 -1.34 -13.29 6.40
CA ARG A 234 -1.92 -13.35 5.05
C ARG A 234 -0.84 -13.51 3.98
N SER A 235 -0.81 -14.63 3.26
CA SER A 235 0.08 -14.80 2.10
C SER A 235 -0.48 -14.15 0.82
N MET A 236 0.41 -13.71 -0.08
CA MET A 236 0.06 -13.31 -1.45
C MET A 236 1.00 -13.99 -2.47
N SER A 237 0.49 -14.29 -3.67
CA SER A 237 1.31 -14.84 -4.76
C SER A 237 1.09 -14.09 -6.06
N SER A 238 2.16 -13.95 -6.83
CA SER A 238 2.16 -13.28 -8.13
C SER A 238 1.28 -14.00 -9.14
N GLU A 239 1.19 -15.34 -9.06
CA GLU A 239 0.23 -16.14 -9.83
C GLU A 239 -1.22 -15.73 -9.54
N SER A 240 -1.58 -15.58 -8.25
CA SER A 240 -2.92 -15.13 -7.88
C SER A 240 -3.19 -13.69 -8.27
N THR A 241 -2.17 -12.81 -8.17
CA THR A 241 -2.24 -11.42 -8.64
C THR A 241 -2.53 -11.37 -10.14
N ARG A 242 -1.79 -12.14 -10.97
CA ARG A 242 -2.00 -12.22 -12.42
C ARG A 242 -3.40 -12.72 -12.82
N ARG A 243 -4.02 -13.59 -12.00
CA ARG A 243 -5.41 -14.03 -12.23
C ARG A 243 -6.44 -12.97 -11.85
N LYS A 244 -6.14 -12.10 -10.88
CA LYS A 244 -7.08 -11.11 -10.34
C LYS A 244 -7.06 -9.78 -11.09
N VAL A 245 -5.89 -9.36 -11.55
CA VAL A 245 -5.72 -8.05 -12.19
C VAL A 245 -4.93 -8.20 -13.49
N LYS A 246 -5.31 -7.40 -14.50
CA LYS A 246 -4.50 -7.22 -15.70
C LYS A 246 -3.24 -6.45 -15.32
N LEU A 247 -2.14 -6.83 -15.92
CA LEU A 247 -0.81 -6.26 -15.70
C LEU A 247 -0.09 -6.00 -17.04
N THR A 248 -0.83 -5.97 -18.15
CA THR A 248 -0.23 -5.94 -19.49
C THR A 248 0.54 -4.64 -19.69
N ASP A 249 -0.10 -3.51 -19.39
CA ASP A 249 0.50 -2.19 -19.56
C ASP A 249 1.52 -1.92 -18.44
N TYR A 250 1.24 -2.40 -17.23
CA TYR A 250 2.16 -2.34 -16.11
C TYR A 250 3.49 -3.04 -16.42
N LEU A 251 3.43 -4.26 -16.93
CA LEU A 251 4.60 -5.06 -17.25
C LEU A 251 5.28 -4.60 -18.53
N SER A 252 4.56 -4.05 -19.51
CA SER A 252 5.20 -3.45 -20.69
C SER A 252 6.11 -2.28 -20.30
N ARG A 253 5.72 -1.53 -19.26
CA ARG A 253 6.45 -0.38 -18.75
C ARG A 253 7.61 -0.75 -17.82
N TRP A 254 7.38 -1.67 -16.87
CA TRP A 254 8.33 -1.96 -15.79
C TRP A 254 8.93 -3.37 -15.81
N GLY A 255 8.44 -4.25 -16.68
CA GLY A 255 8.96 -5.60 -16.86
C GLY A 255 10.29 -5.64 -17.62
N GLU A 256 10.94 -6.81 -17.63
CA GLU A 256 12.06 -7.08 -18.53
C GLU A 256 11.55 -7.29 -19.95
N GLN A 257 11.92 -6.40 -20.88
CA GLN A 257 11.53 -6.49 -22.30
C GLN A 257 11.89 -7.86 -22.94
N ALA A 258 12.92 -8.54 -22.45
CA ALA A 258 13.36 -9.84 -22.97
C ALA A 258 12.41 -11.02 -22.66
N LYS A 259 11.40 -10.85 -21.79
CA LYS A 259 10.42 -11.91 -21.42
C LYS A 259 8.97 -11.54 -21.76
N LEU A 260 8.77 -10.40 -22.42
CA LEU A 260 7.47 -9.91 -22.89
C LEU A 260 7.21 -10.24 -24.38
N LEU A 261 8.20 -10.85 -25.04
CA LEU A 261 8.15 -11.48 -26.36
C LEU A 261 8.16 -13.01 -26.20
#